data_AF-A0A7Y4YA64-F1
#
_entry.id   AF-A0A7Y4YA64-F1
#
_cell.length_a   1.000
_cell.length_b   1.000
_cell.length_c   1.000
_cell.angle_alpha   90.00
_cell.angle_beta   90.00
_cell.angle_gamma   90.00
#
_symmetry.space_group_name_H-M   'P 1'
#
loop_
_entity.id
_entity.type
_entity.pdbx_description
1 polymer ?
#
loop_
_entity_poly.entity_id
_entity_poly.type
_entity_poly.pdbx_seq_one_letter_code
_entity_poly.pdbx_strand_id
1 'polypeptide(L)'
;MKKLIVLLFFPSLSFAQQKYNYKNLVMEGGGVRGLAYAGVFSVLEEKGILQQIENVGGSSAGAIAGMMVSIGYTADEIDSLMIELPVQKFNDGKGGVVGKYKRFKKGFGIYRGGAFEKWLQQLVTYKTGKPLLTFSELHQLHLTNNHYKDFYCTGTNLSKQQLETFSYLNSPDMPLALAVRISSTVPLYFEPVALDDQLQKIKKSDTVSFVNYYVDGGMLCNYPISMFDTCDQNSNDPLLCDKVKFNTQTIGIKLERQQQIDSLNNNSIKIPAYNINKLSEYLAAFTNLMMETLSRKYPGLENERGRTIYVSQGNISSRVKKTKQQDKLLLYENGVTAANYFFSKLP
;
A
#
# COMPACT_ATOMS: atom_id res chain seq x y z
N MET A 1 -58.38 -38.05 -12.97
CA MET A 1 -57.53 -36.92 -13.41
C MET A 1 -56.13 -37.08 -12.80
N LYS A 2 -55.16 -37.60 -13.56
CA LYS A 2 -53.75 -37.70 -13.12
C LYS A 2 -53.07 -36.37 -13.46
N LYS A 3 -52.67 -35.59 -12.44
CA LYS A 3 -51.91 -34.36 -12.64
C LYS A 3 -50.45 -34.72 -12.97
N LEU A 4 -50.01 -34.35 -14.16
CA LEU A 4 -48.63 -34.48 -14.62
C LEU A 4 -47.81 -33.33 -14.01
N ILE A 5 -46.86 -33.65 -13.11
CA ILE A 5 -45.90 -32.67 -12.60
C ILE A 5 -44.75 -32.60 -13.59
N VAL A 6 -44.66 -31.48 -14.31
CA VAL A 6 -43.52 -31.17 -15.19
C VAL A 6 -42.44 -30.54 -14.33
N LEU A 7 -41.37 -31.28 -14.05
CA LEU A 7 -40.14 -30.76 -13.46
C LEU A 7 -39.35 -30.02 -14.54
N LEU A 8 -39.35 -28.69 -14.48
CA LEU A 8 -38.47 -27.84 -15.28
C LEU A 8 -37.05 -27.91 -14.71
N PHE A 9 -36.17 -28.68 -15.36
CA PHE A 9 -34.73 -28.59 -15.13
C PHE A 9 -34.22 -27.27 -15.70
N PHE A 10 -33.94 -26.29 -14.84
CA PHE A 10 -33.12 -25.14 -15.22
C PHE A 10 -31.67 -25.62 -15.33
N PRO A 11 -31.02 -25.54 -16.49
CA PRO A 11 -29.59 -25.81 -16.57
C PRO A 11 -28.87 -24.70 -15.81
N SER A 12 -28.30 -25.05 -14.65
CA SER A 12 -27.33 -24.21 -13.97
C SER A 12 -26.10 -24.12 -14.87
N LEU A 13 -25.99 -23.05 -15.65
CA LEU A 13 -24.76 -22.65 -16.31
C LEU A 13 -23.74 -22.30 -15.22
N SER A 14 -23.02 -23.30 -14.72
CA SER A 14 -21.81 -23.10 -13.93
C SER A 14 -20.76 -22.53 -14.86
N PHE A 15 -20.67 -21.20 -14.95
CA PHE A 15 -19.51 -20.56 -15.55
C PHE A 15 -18.29 -21.02 -14.76
N ALA A 16 -17.41 -21.80 -15.39
CA ALA A 16 -16.11 -22.11 -14.82
C ALA A 16 -15.36 -20.77 -14.65
N GLN A 17 -15.31 -20.26 -13.42
CA GLN A 17 -14.48 -19.09 -13.13
C GLN A 17 -13.03 -19.43 -13.49
N GLN A 18 -12.40 -18.57 -14.30
CA GLN A 18 -10.99 -18.68 -14.61
C GLN A 18 -10.21 -18.72 -13.29
N LYS A 19 -9.50 -19.83 -13.03
CA LYS A 19 -8.81 -20.03 -11.75
C LYS A 19 -7.49 -19.28 -11.75
N TYR A 20 -7.51 -18.04 -11.25
CA TYR A 20 -6.29 -17.27 -10.98
C TYR A 20 -5.60 -17.84 -9.74
N ASN A 21 -4.28 -18.06 -9.79
CA ASN A 21 -3.51 -18.63 -8.67
C ASN A 21 -2.64 -17.56 -7.98
N TYR A 22 -3.26 -16.46 -7.56
CA TYR A 22 -2.56 -15.42 -6.79
C TYR A 22 -2.79 -15.64 -5.29
N LYS A 23 -1.69 -15.66 -4.54
CA LYS A 23 -1.65 -15.82 -3.07
C LYS A 23 -1.14 -14.58 -2.36
N ASN A 24 -0.44 -13.70 -3.08
CA ASN A 24 0.12 -12.50 -2.49
C ASN A 24 -0.31 -11.26 -3.28
N LEU A 25 -0.67 -10.21 -2.55
CA LEU A 25 -1.04 -8.91 -3.11
C LEU A 25 -0.07 -7.84 -2.61
N VAL A 26 0.55 -7.08 -3.52
CA VAL A 26 1.46 -5.99 -3.13
C VAL A 26 1.00 -4.65 -3.70
N MET A 27 1.07 -3.57 -2.91
CA MET A 27 0.73 -2.22 -3.37
C MET A 27 1.85 -1.22 -3.12
N GLU A 28 2.05 -0.35 -4.11
CA GLU A 28 2.99 0.77 -4.02
C GLU A 28 2.54 1.86 -3.03
N GLY A 29 3.48 2.68 -2.55
CA GLY A 29 3.18 4.00 -2.00
C GLY A 29 2.77 5.01 -3.07
N GLY A 30 1.72 5.80 -2.81
CA GLY A 30 1.24 6.80 -3.78
C GLY A 30 0.63 8.07 -3.18
N GLY A 31 0.63 8.18 -1.83
CA GLY A 31 -0.12 9.21 -1.13
C GLY A 31 -1.60 9.19 -1.53
N VAL A 32 -2.16 10.33 -1.91
CA VAL A 32 -3.59 10.42 -2.31
C VAL A 32 -3.92 9.65 -3.60
N ARG A 33 -2.93 9.17 -4.36
CA ARG A 33 -3.16 8.35 -5.55
C ARG A 33 -3.60 6.93 -5.22
N GLY A 34 -3.38 6.48 -3.98
CA GLY A 34 -3.83 5.18 -3.48
C GLY A 34 -5.37 5.00 -3.48
N LEU A 35 -6.14 6.07 -3.73
CA LEU A 35 -7.58 5.97 -4.00
C LEU A 35 -7.89 5.04 -5.19
N ALA A 36 -6.95 4.90 -6.15
CA ALA A 36 -7.12 4.02 -7.30
C ALA A 36 -7.17 2.54 -6.92
N TYR A 37 -6.67 2.16 -5.74
CA TYR A 37 -6.70 0.78 -5.28
C TYR A 37 -8.11 0.25 -5.08
N ALA A 38 -9.07 1.10 -4.69
CA ALA A 38 -10.47 0.70 -4.54
C ALA A 38 -11.04 0.13 -5.85
N GLY A 39 -10.78 0.80 -6.98
CA GLY A 39 -11.20 0.32 -8.30
C GLY A 39 -10.54 -1.00 -8.70
N VAL A 40 -9.26 -1.18 -8.37
CA VAL A 40 -8.57 -2.47 -8.61
C VAL A 40 -9.17 -3.57 -7.74
N PHE A 41 -9.38 -3.30 -6.46
CA PHE A 41 -9.97 -4.26 -5.52
C PHE A 41 -11.37 -4.68 -5.93
N SER A 42 -12.19 -3.77 -6.46
CA SER A 42 -13.52 -4.12 -6.99
C SER A 42 -13.42 -5.22 -8.06
N VAL A 43 -12.49 -5.09 -9.01
CA VAL A 43 -12.27 -6.10 -10.06
C VAL A 43 -11.65 -7.39 -9.49
N LEU A 44 -10.72 -7.29 -8.54
CA LEU A 44 -10.13 -8.47 -7.89
C LEU A 44 -11.18 -9.25 -7.07
N GLU A 45 -12.11 -8.55 -6.44
CA GLU A 45 -13.21 -9.13 -5.66
C GLU A 45 -14.24 -9.80 -6.57
N GLU A 46 -14.66 -9.14 -7.66
CA GLU A 46 -15.56 -9.70 -8.68
C GLU A 46 -15.00 -10.99 -9.30
N LYS A 47 -13.68 -11.04 -9.52
CA LYS A 47 -12.98 -12.21 -10.07
C LYS A 47 -12.66 -13.29 -9.04
N GLY A 48 -13.04 -13.12 -7.78
CA GLY A 48 -12.76 -14.09 -6.72
C GLY A 48 -11.27 -14.20 -6.35
N ILE A 49 -10.44 -13.22 -6.76
CA ILE A 49 -8.99 -13.23 -6.52
C ILE A 49 -8.70 -12.78 -5.09
N LEU A 50 -9.40 -11.75 -4.61
CA LEU A 50 -9.18 -11.18 -3.27
C LEU A 50 -9.38 -12.22 -2.14
N GLN A 51 -10.27 -13.19 -2.34
CA GLN A 51 -10.56 -14.29 -1.41
C GLN A 51 -9.46 -15.37 -1.40
N GLN A 52 -8.60 -15.41 -2.42
CA GLN A 52 -7.50 -16.37 -2.54
C GLN A 52 -6.18 -15.83 -1.99
N ILE A 53 -6.10 -14.51 -1.79
CA ILE A 53 -4.93 -13.84 -1.21
C ILE A 53 -4.77 -14.25 0.24
N GLU A 54 -3.57 -14.72 0.58
CA GLU A 54 -3.13 -15.11 1.92
C GLU A 54 -2.23 -14.04 2.53
N ASN A 55 -1.38 -13.40 1.72
CA ASN A 55 -0.44 -12.38 2.17
C ASN A 55 -0.64 -11.04 1.46
N VAL A 56 -0.54 -9.95 2.21
CA VAL A 56 -0.71 -8.59 1.69
C VAL A 56 0.45 -7.72 2.12
N GLY A 57 1.15 -7.13 1.14
CA GLY A 57 2.32 -6.29 1.33
C GLY A 57 2.08 -4.86 0.84
N GLY A 58 2.61 -3.84 1.53
CA GLY A 58 2.50 -2.48 1.02
C GLY A 58 3.43 -1.45 1.65
N SER A 59 3.53 -0.31 0.98
CA SER A 59 4.28 0.86 1.44
C SER A 59 3.37 2.09 1.46
N SER A 60 3.43 2.92 2.50
CA SER A 60 2.67 4.19 2.59
C SER A 60 1.17 3.98 2.33
N ALA A 61 0.59 4.65 1.33
CA ALA A 61 -0.80 4.45 0.92
C ALA A 61 -1.16 2.98 0.62
N GLY A 62 -0.22 2.19 0.08
CA GLY A 62 -0.37 0.76 -0.11
C GLY A 62 -0.41 -0.02 1.20
N ALA A 63 0.30 0.43 2.25
CA ALA A 63 0.19 -0.17 3.58
C ALA A 63 -1.17 0.11 4.24
N ILE A 64 -1.75 1.31 4.02
CA ILE A 64 -3.11 1.63 4.48
C ILE A 64 -4.14 0.71 3.82
N ALA A 65 -4.10 0.63 2.48
CA ALA A 65 -4.98 -0.24 1.71
C ALA A 65 -4.78 -1.72 2.07
N GLY A 66 -3.53 -2.16 2.18
CA GLY A 66 -3.18 -3.53 2.53
C GLY A 66 -3.64 -3.93 3.92
N MET A 67 -3.50 -3.05 4.92
CA MET A 67 -4.05 -3.29 6.26
C MET A 67 -5.56 -3.48 6.21
N MET A 68 -6.29 -2.62 5.49
CA MET A 68 -7.75 -2.75 5.35
C MET A 68 -8.15 -4.08 4.71
N VAL A 69 -7.50 -4.47 3.61
CA VAL A 69 -7.74 -5.76 2.95
C VAL A 69 -7.42 -6.95 3.88
N SER A 70 -6.39 -6.82 4.72
CA SER A 70 -5.93 -7.88 5.63
C SER A 70 -6.86 -8.09 6.82
N ILE A 71 -7.51 -7.02 7.29
CA ILE A 71 -8.48 -7.07 8.39
C ILE A 71 -9.93 -7.26 7.92
N GLY A 72 -10.15 -7.53 6.63
CA GLY A 72 -11.46 -7.94 6.12
C GLY A 72 -12.37 -6.80 5.64
N TYR A 73 -11.81 -5.67 5.23
CA TYR A 73 -12.59 -4.69 4.45
C TYR A 73 -12.85 -5.20 3.03
N THR A 74 -14.07 -5.00 2.55
CA THR A 74 -14.51 -5.23 1.16
C THR A 74 -14.03 -4.10 0.26
N ALA A 75 -14.05 -4.30 -1.06
CA ALA A 75 -13.68 -3.25 -2.01
C ALA A 75 -14.57 -2.00 -1.86
N ASP A 76 -15.88 -2.19 -1.69
CA ASP A 76 -16.85 -1.11 -1.54
C ASP A 76 -16.67 -0.30 -0.24
N GLU A 77 -16.34 -0.96 0.86
CA GLU A 77 -16.03 -0.26 2.11
C GLU A 77 -14.72 0.54 2.00
N ILE A 78 -13.71 -0.03 1.33
CA ILE A 78 -12.46 0.67 1.06
C ILE A 78 -12.74 1.91 0.20
N ASP A 79 -13.52 1.78 -0.87
CA ASP A 79 -13.89 2.90 -1.72
C ASP A 79 -14.58 4.01 -0.91
N SER A 80 -15.59 3.65 -0.13
CA SER A 80 -16.36 4.59 0.70
C SER A 80 -15.47 5.34 1.70
N LEU A 81 -14.59 4.63 2.41
CA LEU A 81 -13.67 5.23 3.39
C LEU A 81 -12.64 6.15 2.72
N MET A 82 -12.14 5.74 1.55
CA MET A 82 -11.15 6.48 0.80
C MET A 82 -11.75 7.74 0.16
N ILE A 83 -13.00 7.67 -0.31
CA ILE A 83 -13.76 8.84 -0.77
C ILE A 83 -14.03 9.80 0.38
N GLU A 84 -14.35 9.33 1.58
CA GLU A 84 -14.65 10.22 2.71
C GLU A 84 -13.41 10.68 3.49
N LEU A 85 -12.22 10.21 3.11
CA LEU A 85 -10.97 10.42 3.84
C LEU A 85 -10.74 11.91 4.16
N PRO A 86 -10.81 12.31 5.45
CA PRO A 86 -10.73 13.71 5.84
C PRO A 86 -9.27 14.11 6.00
N VAL A 87 -8.50 14.10 4.91
CA VAL A 87 -7.05 14.32 4.89
C VAL A 87 -6.60 15.56 5.69
N GLN A 88 -7.41 16.63 5.70
CA GLN A 88 -7.08 17.85 6.45
C GLN A 88 -7.16 17.67 7.98
N LYS A 89 -7.97 16.73 8.48
CA LYS A 89 -8.08 16.44 9.93
C LYS A 89 -6.81 15.79 10.48
N PHE A 90 -5.95 15.25 9.61
CA PHE A 90 -4.66 14.68 10.00
C PHE A 90 -3.57 15.73 10.24
N ASN A 91 -3.82 16.99 9.86
CA ASN A 91 -2.91 18.12 10.08
C ASN A 91 -2.94 18.61 11.53
N ASP A 92 -2.59 17.74 12.46
CA ASP A 92 -2.66 18.00 13.89
C ASP A 92 -1.48 18.82 14.43
N GLY A 93 -1.72 19.55 15.51
CA GLY A 93 -0.74 20.42 16.16
C GLY A 93 -1.22 21.87 16.30
N LYS A 94 -0.97 22.46 17.48
CA LYS A 94 -1.44 23.81 17.84
C LYS A 94 -0.43 24.90 17.47
N GLY A 95 -0.86 26.17 17.48
CA GLY A 95 0.05 27.33 17.41
C GLY A 95 0.34 27.89 16.02
N GLY A 96 -0.48 27.58 15.00
CA GLY A 96 -0.38 28.19 13.67
C GLY A 96 1.01 28.03 13.03
N VAL A 97 1.48 29.06 12.32
CA VAL A 97 2.77 29.07 11.62
C VAL A 97 3.96 28.91 12.58
N VAL A 98 3.95 29.63 13.70
CA VAL A 98 5.01 29.56 14.73
C VAL A 98 5.07 28.15 15.35
N GLY A 99 3.91 27.54 15.60
CA GLY A 99 3.80 26.18 16.09
C GLY A 99 4.36 25.15 15.10
N LYS A 100 4.05 25.32 13.81
CA LYS A 100 4.61 24.50 12.72
C LYS A 100 6.13 24.60 12.67
N TYR A 101 6.69 25.81 12.75
CA TYR A 101 8.14 26.02 12.77
C TYR A 101 8.80 25.36 14.01
N LYS A 102 8.22 25.55 15.20
CA LYS A 102 8.74 24.92 16.43
C LYS A 102 8.73 23.39 16.36
N ARG A 103 7.64 22.80 15.83
CA ARG A 103 7.56 21.34 15.61
C ARG A 103 8.51 20.87 14.54
N PHE A 104 8.67 21.59 13.44
CA PHE A 104 9.67 21.24 12.44
C PHE A 104 11.08 21.21 13.05
N LYS A 105 11.45 22.24 13.80
CA LYS A 105 12.81 22.37 14.39
C LYS A 105 13.09 21.34 15.51
N LYS A 106 12.11 21.00 16.35
CA LYS A 106 12.30 20.08 17.51
C LYS A 106 11.76 18.66 17.25
N GLY A 107 10.65 18.60 16.54
CA GLY A 107 9.91 17.40 16.20
C GLY A 107 10.35 16.77 14.87
N PHE A 108 11.10 17.47 14.01
CA PHE A 108 11.48 17.03 12.66
C PHE A 108 10.29 16.82 11.70
N GLY A 109 9.12 17.36 12.06
CA GLY A 109 7.90 17.29 11.26
C GLY A 109 6.96 18.46 11.53
N ILE A 110 6.10 18.78 10.56
CA ILE A 110 5.15 19.90 10.66
C ILE A 110 3.90 19.52 11.48
N TYR A 111 3.46 18.28 11.36
CA TYR A 111 2.28 17.70 12.02
C TYR A 111 2.69 16.51 12.90
N ARG A 112 2.00 16.29 14.02
CA ARG A 112 2.36 15.22 14.96
C ARG A 112 1.99 13.83 14.44
N GLY A 113 0.89 13.75 13.68
CA GLY A 113 0.32 12.53 13.14
C GLY A 113 -0.37 11.62 14.17
N GLY A 114 -0.71 12.15 15.35
CA GLY A 114 -1.47 11.41 16.36
C GLY A 114 -2.95 11.28 15.97
N ALA A 115 -3.53 12.31 15.34
CA ALA A 115 -4.87 12.21 14.77
C ALA A 115 -4.96 11.16 13.66
N PHE A 116 -3.90 11.05 12.86
CA PHE A 116 -3.80 10.05 11.80
C PHE A 116 -3.68 8.62 12.36
N GLU A 117 -2.84 8.42 13.37
CA GLU A 117 -2.74 7.12 14.05
C GLU A 117 -4.04 6.70 14.72
N LYS A 118 -4.74 7.64 15.38
CA LYS A 118 -6.05 7.36 15.97
C LYS A 118 -7.07 6.93 14.92
N TRP A 119 -7.04 7.54 13.73
CA TRP A 119 -7.90 7.12 12.62
C TRP A 119 -7.57 5.69 12.15
N LEU A 120 -6.29 5.33 12.03
CA LEU A 120 -5.88 3.96 11.72
C LEU A 120 -6.38 2.96 12.78
N GLN A 121 -6.25 3.29 14.06
CA GLN A 121 -6.78 2.48 15.16
C GLN A 121 -8.31 2.31 15.07
N GLN A 122 -9.04 3.33 14.62
CA GLN A 122 -10.49 3.25 14.42
C GLN A 122 -10.85 2.26 13.31
N LEU A 123 -10.11 2.25 12.20
CA LEU A 123 -10.30 1.25 11.13
C LEU A 123 -10.10 -0.17 11.66
N VAL A 124 -9.01 -0.40 12.40
CA VAL A 124 -8.71 -1.70 13.00
C VAL A 124 -9.81 -2.10 13.99
N THR A 125 -10.23 -1.18 14.85
CA THR A 125 -11.28 -1.43 15.85
C THR A 125 -12.61 -1.78 15.18
N TYR A 126 -12.98 -1.12 14.10
CA TYR A 126 -14.24 -1.34 13.41
C TYR A 126 -14.38 -2.78 12.91
N LYS A 127 -13.30 -3.39 12.41
CA LYS A 127 -13.32 -4.77 11.90
C LYS A 127 -13.01 -5.84 12.93
N THR A 128 -12.24 -5.51 13.96
CA THR A 128 -11.66 -6.53 14.86
C THR A 128 -12.04 -6.35 16.32
N GLY A 129 -12.66 -5.22 16.68
CA GLY A 129 -12.95 -4.86 18.07
C GLY A 129 -11.71 -4.48 18.90
N LYS A 130 -10.49 -4.53 18.33
CA LYS A 130 -9.22 -4.29 19.04
C LYS A 130 -8.42 -3.15 18.39
N PRO A 131 -8.33 -1.95 19.00
CA PRO A 131 -7.60 -0.82 18.41
C PRO A 131 -6.09 -1.06 18.26
N LEU A 132 -5.54 -1.92 19.12
CA LEU A 132 -4.11 -2.25 19.17
C LEU A 132 -3.85 -3.69 18.70
N LEU A 133 -4.68 -4.22 17.81
CA LEU A 133 -4.45 -5.53 17.20
C LEU A 133 -3.01 -5.60 16.67
N THR A 134 -2.28 -6.62 17.09
CA THR A 134 -0.87 -6.86 16.73
C THR A 134 -0.75 -7.73 15.48
N PHE A 135 0.43 -7.79 14.88
CA PHE A 135 0.67 -8.70 13.75
C PHE A 135 0.50 -10.17 14.14
N SER A 136 0.97 -10.58 15.33
CA SER A 136 0.81 -11.94 15.83
C SER A 136 -0.67 -12.31 16.01
N GLU A 137 -1.47 -11.40 16.57
CA GLU A 137 -2.92 -11.62 16.69
C GLU A 137 -3.63 -11.69 15.34
N LEU A 138 -3.25 -10.85 14.36
CA LEU A 138 -3.78 -10.95 13.00
C LEU A 138 -3.44 -12.30 12.36
N HIS A 139 -2.21 -12.78 12.55
CA HIS A 139 -1.80 -14.09 12.05
C HIS A 139 -2.64 -15.23 12.66
N GLN A 140 -2.93 -15.18 13.97
CA GLN A 140 -3.83 -16.16 14.59
C GLN A 140 -5.26 -16.10 14.01
N LEU A 141 -5.76 -14.89 13.70
CA LEU A 141 -7.05 -14.74 13.02
C LEU A 141 -7.01 -15.34 11.60
N HIS A 142 -5.93 -15.10 10.83
CA HIS A 142 -5.73 -15.66 9.50
C HIS A 142 -5.74 -17.19 9.50
N LEU A 143 -5.05 -17.83 10.45
CA LEU A 143 -5.02 -19.30 10.58
C LEU A 143 -6.39 -19.93 10.83
N THR A 144 -7.32 -19.18 11.43
CA THR A 144 -8.67 -19.68 11.76
C THR A 144 -9.74 -19.26 10.76
N ASN A 145 -9.50 -18.19 10.00
CA ASN A 145 -10.46 -17.62 9.08
C ASN A 145 -9.75 -16.92 7.91
N ASN A 146 -9.91 -17.49 6.71
CA ASN A 146 -9.32 -17.00 5.45
C ASN A 146 -9.83 -15.60 5.00
N HIS A 147 -10.81 -15.04 5.70
CA HIS A 147 -11.20 -13.64 5.53
C HIS A 147 -10.07 -12.69 5.92
N TYR A 148 -9.34 -13.03 6.99
CA TYR A 148 -8.14 -12.32 7.43
C TYR A 148 -6.93 -12.81 6.62
N LYS A 149 -5.97 -11.91 6.41
CA LYS A 149 -4.77 -12.17 5.59
C LYS A 149 -3.56 -11.70 6.37
N ASP A 150 -2.43 -12.35 6.20
CA ASP A 150 -1.19 -11.91 6.82
C ASP A 150 -0.75 -10.59 6.20
N PHE A 151 -0.47 -9.60 7.05
CA PHE A 151 -0.12 -8.25 6.63
C PHE A 151 1.37 -7.97 6.81
N TYR A 152 1.94 -7.28 5.83
CA TYR A 152 3.33 -6.84 5.80
C TYR A 152 3.39 -5.40 5.31
N CYS A 153 4.22 -4.57 5.93
CA CYS A 153 4.49 -3.24 5.41
C CYS A 153 5.91 -2.76 5.63
N THR A 154 6.38 -1.91 4.72
CA THR A 154 7.72 -1.34 4.80
C THR A 154 7.75 -0.06 5.63
N GLY A 155 8.84 0.14 6.37
CA GLY A 155 9.21 1.40 7.00
C GLY A 155 10.68 1.70 6.79
N THR A 156 11.07 2.95 7.00
CA THR A 156 12.48 3.35 6.94
C THR A 156 12.96 3.75 8.32
N ASN A 157 13.97 3.05 8.84
CA ASN A 157 14.68 3.47 10.05
C ASN A 157 15.76 4.48 9.66
N LEU A 158 15.49 5.77 9.90
CA LEU A 158 16.44 6.85 9.64
C LEU A 158 17.62 6.85 10.61
N SER A 159 17.47 6.36 11.83
CA SER A 159 18.60 6.32 12.76
C SER A 159 19.64 5.29 12.30
N LYS A 160 19.19 4.14 11.79
CA LYS A 160 20.04 3.04 11.30
C LYS A 160 20.29 3.07 9.78
N GLN A 161 19.65 3.99 9.05
CA GLN A 161 19.76 4.15 7.59
C GLN A 161 19.38 2.87 6.82
N GLN A 162 18.29 2.21 7.23
CA GLN A 162 17.91 0.91 6.67
C GLN A 162 16.39 0.79 6.42
N LEU A 163 16.05 -0.07 5.46
CA LEU A 163 14.68 -0.53 5.24
C LEU A 163 14.33 -1.56 6.32
N GLU A 164 13.10 -1.49 6.82
CA GLU A 164 12.55 -2.51 7.71
C GLU A 164 11.20 -2.98 7.21
N THR A 165 10.96 -4.28 7.33
CA THR A 165 9.67 -4.92 7.03
C THR A 165 9.01 -5.31 8.36
N PHE A 166 7.82 -4.77 8.61
CA PHE A 166 7.01 -5.12 9.78
C PHE A 166 5.99 -6.19 9.40
N SER A 167 5.95 -7.27 10.18
CA SER A 167 5.07 -8.43 9.99
C SER A 167 5.00 -9.26 11.27
N TYR A 168 4.25 -10.37 11.25
CA TYR A 168 4.22 -11.30 12.38
C TYR A 168 5.56 -12.03 12.59
N LEU A 169 6.41 -12.09 11.56
CA LEU A 169 7.73 -12.74 11.62
C LEU A 169 8.76 -11.84 12.31
N ASN A 170 8.76 -10.55 11.99
CA ASN A 170 9.84 -9.64 12.37
C ASN A 170 9.42 -8.67 13.49
N SER A 171 8.11 -8.47 13.67
CA SER A 171 7.55 -7.48 14.60
C SER A 171 6.21 -7.94 15.19
N PRO A 172 6.14 -9.17 15.76
CA PRO A 172 4.88 -9.81 16.15
C PRO A 172 4.01 -8.98 17.09
N ASP A 173 4.63 -8.27 18.04
CA ASP A 173 3.95 -7.50 19.07
C ASP A 173 3.60 -6.06 18.64
N MET A 174 4.03 -5.64 17.45
CA MET A 174 3.75 -4.29 16.96
C MET A 174 2.27 -4.17 16.57
N PRO A 175 1.54 -3.16 17.06
CA PRO A 175 0.18 -2.88 16.59
C PRO A 175 0.15 -2.53 15.10
N LEU A 176 -0.82 -3.07 14.35
CA LEU A 176 -0.95 -2.82 12.91
C LEU A 176 -1.04 -1.31 12.58
N ALA A 177 -1.86 -0.59 13.35
CA ALA A 177 -2.03 0.85 13.18
C ALA A 177 -0.73 1.64 13.39
N LEU A 178 0.16 1.16 14.26
CA LEU A 178 1.47 1.78 14.48
C LEU A 178 2.40 1.53 13.28
N ALA A 179 2.44 0.30 12.77
CA ALA A 179 3.24 -0.07 11.60
C ALA A 179 2.82 0.73 10.36
N VAL A 180 1.50 0.84 10.11
CA VAL A 180 0.97 1.66 9.01
C VAL A 180 1.22 3.15 9.24
N ARG A 181 1.14 3.63 10.49
CA ARG A 181 1.48 5.01 10.84
C ARG A 181 2.94 5.30 10.48
N ILE A 182 3.87 4.40 10.79
CA ILE A 182 5.28 4.48 10.39
C ILE A 182 5.39 4.51 8.87
N SER A 183 4.83 3.49 8.21
CA SER A 183 4.89 3.31 6.74
C SER A 183 4.34 4.51 5.98
N SER A 184 3.45 5.30 6.58
CA SER A 184 2.84 6.52 6.01
C SER A 184 3.35 7.83 6.64
N THR A 185 4.50 7.81 7.31
CA THR A 185 5.13 9.00 7.91
C THR A 185 5.97 9.75 6.88
N VAL A 186 5.31 10.51 6.00
CA VAL A 186 6.03 11.30 4.99
C VAL A 186 7.06 12.21 5.68
N PRO A 187 8.38 12.06 5.39
CA PRO A 187 9.43 12.81 6.04
C PRO A 187 9.18 14.32 5.98
N LEU A 188 9.51 15.02 7.07
CA LEU A 188 9.31 16.47 7.25
C LEU A 188 7.85 16.94 7.32
N TYR A 189 6.88 16.18 6.81
CA TYR A 189 5.46 16.47 6.92
C TYR A 189 4.91 16.02 8.27
N PHE A 190 5.09 14.74 8.59
CA PHE A 190 4.75 14.18 9.89
C PHE A 190 6.01 14.06 10.76
N GLU A 191 5.85 14.21 12.07
CA GLU A 191 6.90 13.87 13.03
C GLU A 191 7.23 12.36 12.89
N PRO A 192 8.53 12.00 12.86
CA PRO A 192 8.97 10.61 12.82
C PRO A 192 8.52 9.89 14.09
N VAL A 193 8.22 8.60 13.94
CA VAL A 193 7.88 7.76 15.08
C VAL A 193 9.17 7.36 15.79
N ALA A 194 9.26 7.62 17.09
CA ALA A 194 10.42 7.27 17.90
C ALA A 194 10.16 5.94 18.62
N LEU A 195 11.00 4.93 18.33
CA LEU A 195 10.97 3.62 18.98
C LEU A 195 12.33 3.31 19.65
N ASP A 196 12.32 2.44 20.64
CA ASP A 196 13.55 1.79 21.15
C ASP A 196 13.96 0.61 20.25
N ASP A 197 14.98 -0.15 20.67
CA ASP A 197 15.44 -1.34 19.93
C ASP A 197 14.49 -2.54 20.05
N GLN A 198 13.51 -2.48 20.95
CA GLN A 198 12.45 -3.47 21.13
C GLN A 198 11.15 -3.06 20.40
N LEU A 199 11.25 -2.07 19.50
CA LEU A 199 10.13 -1.52 18.73
C LEU A 199 9.00 -0.93 19.59
N GLN A 200 9.29 -0.57 20.84
CA GLN A 200 8.34 0.08 21.72
C GLN A 200 8.41 1.60 21.56
N LYS A 201 7.24 2.24 21.61
CA LYS A 201 7.14 3.69 21.48
C LYS A 201 7.76 4.39 22.68
N ILE A 202 8.72 5.26 22.41
CA ILE A 202 9.40 6.08 23.42
C ILE A 202 9.25 7.58 23.14
N LYS A 203 9.52 8.40 24.15
CA LYS A 203 9.60 9.85 23.99
C LYS A 203 11.01 10.22 23.54
N LYS A 204 11.14 11.28 22.74
CA LYS A 204 12.47 11.78 22.32
C LYS A 204 13.37 12.21 23.48
N SER A 205 12.79 12.58 24.61
CA SER A 205 13.50 12.97 25.83
C SER A 205 13.85 11.77 26.71
N ASP A 206 13.49 10.56 26.29
CA ASP A 206 13.90 9.35 26.99
C ASP A 206 15.41 9.17 26.82
N THR A 207 16.10 8.95 27.92
CA THR A 207 17.57 8.86 27.98
C THR A 207 18.05 7.43 28.22
N VAL A 208 17.11 6.50 28.45
CA VAL A 208 17.44 5.14 28.85
C VAL A 208 17.74 4.24 27.64
N SER A 209 17.26 4.62 26.44
CA SER A 209 17.40 3.82 25.22
C SER A 209 17.83 4.66 24.03
N PHE A 210 18.54 4.04 23.08
CA PHE A 210 18.81 4.66 21.78
C PHE A 210 17.49 4.92 21.04
N VAL A 211 17.35 6.12 20.46
CA VAL A 211 16.12 6.51 19.77
C VAL A 211 16.21 6.18 18.28
N ASN A 212 15.43 5.20 17.84
CA ASN A 212 15.24 4.87 16.44
C ASN A 212 14.12 5.74 15.84
N TYR A 213 14.46 6.59 14.88
CA TYR A 213 13.48 7.41 14.16
C TYR A 213 13.00 6.70 12.90
N TYR A 214 11.70 6.43 12.86
CA TYR A 214 11.05 5.75 11.76
C TYR A 214 10.22 6.70 10.91
N VAL A 215 10.32 6.52 9.58
CA VAL A 215 9.56 7.26 8.56
C VAL A 215 8.99 6.34 7.49
N ASP A 216 8.30 6.95 6.51
CA ASP A 216 7.68 6.27 5.37
C ASP A 216 8.60 5.26 4.68
N GLY A 217 8.07 4.06 4.42
CA GLY A 217 8.81 2.97 3.76
C GLY A 217 9.16 3.29 2.31
N GLY A 218 8.36 4.16 1.66
CA GLY A 218 8.56 4.58 0.29
C GLY A 218 9.82 5.41 0.05
N MET A 219 10.50 5.83 1.13
CA MET A 219 11.81 6.46 1.03
C MET A 219 12.90 5.49 0.53
N LEU A 220 12.81 4.20 0.87
CA LEU A 220 13.78 3.18 0.45
C LEU A 220 13.16 2.09 -0.42
N CYS A 221 11.87 1.79 -0.26
CA CYS A 221 11.16 0.80 -1.06
C CYS A 221 9.69 1.21 -1.23
N ASN A 222 9.41 1.94 -2.32
CA ASN A 222 8.07 2.42 -2.64
C ASN A 222 7.17 1.33 -3.20
N TYR A 223 7.72 0.42 -4.01
CA TYR A 223 6.99 -0.72 -4.58
C TYR A 223 7.61 -2.06 -4.16
N PRO A 224 7.19 -2.64 -3.02
CA PRO A 224 7.85 -3.83 -2.47
C PRO A 224 7.38 -5.14 -3.13
N ILE A 225 7.24 -5.17 -4.46
CA ILE A 225 6.66 -6.32 -5.20
C ILE A 225 7.38 -7.65 -4.93
N SER A 226 8.68 -7.56 -4.62
CA SER A 226 9.51 -8.73 -4.33
C SER A 226 9.41 -9.22 -2.89
N MET A 227 8.57 -8.64 -2.04
CA MET A 227 8.43 -8.99 -0.62
C MET A 227 8.16 -10.48 -0.37
N PHE A 228 7.51 -11.15 -1.31
CA PHE A 228 7.15 -12.57 -1.23
C PHE A 228 7.90 -13.45 -2.25
N ASP A 229 8.99 -12.92 -2.81
CA ASP A 229 9.92 -13.69 -3.63
C ASP A 229 10.89 -14.49 -2.75
N THR A 230 11.80 -15.26 -3.34
CA THR A 230 12.83 -16.01 -2.61
C THR A 230 14.21 -15.56 -3.06
N CYS A 231 15.14 -15.33 -2.14
CA CYS A 231 16.52 -15.03 -2.50
C CYS A 231 17.24 -16.27 -3.04
N ASP A 232 18.08 -16.11 -4.05
CA ASP A 232 18.90 -17.21 -4.59
C ASP A 232 20.06 -17.60 -3.64
N GLN A 233 20.40 -16.74 -2.69
CA GLN A 233 21.44 -16.95 -1.66
C GLN A 233 20.87 -16.75 -0.24
N ASN A 234 21.65 -17.10 0.79
CA ASN A 234 21.32 -17.08 2.23
C ASN A 234 20.87 -15.72 2.84
N SER A 235 20.47 -14.73 2.03
CA SER A 235 19.77 -13.55 2.51
C SER A 235 18.32 -13.91 2.86
N ASN A 236 17.86 -13.47 4.03
CA ASN A 236 16.50 -13.74 4.49
C ASN A 236 15.47 -12.70 4.03
N ASP A 237 15.89 -11.56 3.47
CA ASP A 237 14.97 -10.50 2.99
C ASP A 237 15.01 -10.34 1.45
N PRO A 238 13.96 -10.78 0.74
CA PRO A 238 13.79 -10.62 -0.70
C PRO A 238 13.86 -9.17 -1.23
N LEU A 239 13.53 -8.17 -0.41
CA LEU A 239 13.61 -6.76 -0.83
C LEU A 239 15.06 -6.29 -0.94
N LEU A 240 15.96 -6.89 -0.17
CA LEU A 240 17.36 -6.47 -0.08
C LEU A 240 18.31 -7.30 -0.94
N CYS A 241 18.01 -8.57 -1.24
CA CYS A 241 18.96 -9.41 -1.97
C CYS A 241 19.09 -9.08 -3.46
N ASP A 242 20.31 -9.27 -4.00
CA ASP A 242 20.64 -8.88 -5.38
C ASP A 242 19.87 -9.68 -6.43
N LYS A 243 19.67 -10.98 -6.17
CA LYS A 243 18.97 -11.90 -7.06
C LYS A 243 17.84 -12.60 -6.31
N VAL A 244 16.65 -12.52 -6.88
CA VAL A 244 15.45 -13.18 -6.39
C VAL A 244 14.86 -14.08 -7.47
N LYS A 245 14.35 -15.22 -7.03
CA LYS A 245 13.42 -16.05 -7.78
C LYS A 245 12.01 -15.49 -7.60
N PHE A 246 11.43 -14.98 -8.68
CA PHE A 246 10.11 -14.35 -8.65
C PHE A 246 9.02 -15.36 -8.30
N ASN A 247 8.18 -15.01 -7.34
CA ASN A 247 6.99 -15.74 -7.00
C ASN A 247 5.87 -15.40 -8.00
N THR A 248 5.47 -16.37 -8.81
CA THR A 248 4.43 -16.20 -9.83
C THR A 248 3.02 -16.07 -9.25
N GLN A 249 2.85 -16.36 -7.96
CA GLN A 249 1.58 -16.18 -7.23
C GLN A 249 1.46 -14.80 -6.58
N THR A 250 2.43 -13.90 -6.78
CA THR A 250 2.35 -12.51 -6.33
C THR A 250 1.77 -11.64 -7.44
N ILE A 251 0.71 -10.89 -7.14
CA ILE A 251 0.20 -9.81 -7.99
C ILE A 251 0.45 -8.47 -7.32
N GLY A 252 0.83 -7.48 -8.10
CA GLY A 252 1.15 -6.14 -7.62
C GLY A 252 0.29 -5.05 -8.25
N ILE A 253 0.20 -3.92 -7.56
CA ILE A 253 -0.46 -2.71 -8.05
C ILE A 253 0.51 -1.55 -7.94
N LYS A 254 0.82 -0.91 -9.08
CA LYS A 254 1.76 0.19 -9.19
C LYS A 254 1.11 1.41 -9.84
N LEU A 255 1.37 2.59 -9.30
CA LEU A 255 0.76 3.86 -9.71
C LEU A 255 1.73 4.60 -10.64
N GLU A 256 1.35 4.69 -11.91
CA GLU A 256 2.23 5.17 -12.97
C GLU A 256 1.63 6.36 -13.72
N ARG A 257 2.47 7.16 -14.38
CA ARG A 257 1.98 8.13 -15.37
C ARG A 257 1.42 7.39 -16.58
N GLN A 258 0.41 7.96 -17.23
CA GLN A 258 -0.12 7.39 -18.47
C GLN A 258 0.99 7.18 -19.51
N GLN A 259 1.88 8.15 -19.68
CA GLN A 259 3.00 8.03 -20.63
C GLN A 259 3.96 6.88 -20.27
N GLN A 260 4.12 6.55 -18.98
CA GLN A 260 4.95 5.43 -18.53
C GLN A 260 4.28 4.10 -18.88
N ILE A 261 2.97 4.00 -18.65
CA ILE A 261 2.16 2.84 -19.03
C ILE A 261 2.20 2.64 -20.55
N ASP A 262 2.03 3.71 -21.33
CA ASP A 262 2.08 3.66 -22.80
C ASP A 262 3.46 3.19 -23.29
N SER A 263 4.53 3.64 -22.65
CA SER A 263 5.90 3.17 -22.93
C SER A 263 6.05 1.67 -22.66
N LEU A 264 5.57 1.19 -21.51
CA LEU A 264 5.62 -0.22 -21.13
C LEU A 264 4.81 -1.11 -22.08
N ASN A 265 3.62 -0.66 -22.49
CA ASN A 265 2.77 -1.35 -23.47
C ASN A 265 3.44 -1.46 -24.84
N ASN A 266 4.30 -0.50 -25.20
CA ASN A 266 5.13 -0.52 -26.39
C ASN A 266 6.48 -1.23 -26.18
N ASN A 267 6.61 -2.07 -25.15
CA ASN A 267 7.82 -2.80 -24.77
C ASN A 267 9.05 -1.91 -24.51
N SER A 268 8.84 -0.64 -24.15
CA SER A 268 9.90 0.29 -23.80
C SER A 268 9.90 0.59 -22.30
N ILE A 269 11.03 0.35 -21.65
CA ILE A 269 11.28 0.70 -20.25
C ILE A 269 11.76 2.15 -20.08
N LYS A 270 11.81 2.98 -21.13
CA LYS A 270 12.29 4.35 -21.00
C LYS A 270 11.35 5.17 -20.12
N ILE A 271 11.90 5.91 -19.14
CA ILE A 271 11.10 6.88 -18.37
C ILE A 271 10.78 8.06 -19.29
N PRO A 272 9.50 8.36 -19.58
CA PRO A 272 9.12 9.49 -20.43
C PRO A 272 9.54 10.82 -19.81
N ALA A 273 9.97 11.75 -20.66
CA ALA A 273 10.37 13.08 -20.21
C ALA A 273 9.21 13.88 -19.60
N TYR A 274 9.56 14.86 -18.77
CA TYR A 274 8.66 15.92 -18.33
C TYR A 274 8.89 17.16 -19.18
N ASN A 275 7.82 17.89 -19.48
CA ASN A 275 7.94 19.26 -19.96
C ASN A 275 7.93 20.19 -18.74
N ILE A 276 9.07 20.77 -18.39
CA ILE A 276 9.25 21.52 -17.15
C ILE A 276 9.25 23.02 -17.44
N ASN A 277 8.15 23.68 -17.12
CA ASN A 277 7.96 25.13 -17.27
C ASN A 277 7.68 25.83 -15.93
N LYS A 278 7.37 25.07 -14.86
CA LYS A 278 7.11 25.60 -13.52
C LYS A 278 7.66 24.69 -12.42
N LEU A 279 7.86 25.27 -11.23
CA LEU A 279 8.38 24.56 -10.05
C LEU A 279 7.60 23.28 -9.70
N SER A 280 6.27 23.27 -9.89
CA SER A 280 5.47 22.06 -9.61
C SER A 280 5.78 20.89 -10.55
N GLU A 281 6.09 21.16 -11.82
CA GLU A 281 6.52 20.16 -12.79
C GLU A 281 7.93 19.70 -12.51
N TYR A 282 8.83 20.61 -12.12
CA TYR A 282 10.18 20.27 -11.68
C TYR A 282 10.16 19.32 -10.48
N LEU A 283 9.37 19.63 -9.45
CA LEU A 283 9.23 18.78 -8.27
C LEU A 283 8.57 17.43 -8.59
N ALA A 284 7.61 17.40 -9.52
CA ALA A 284 7.02 16.16 -10.01
C ALA A 284 8.07 15.30 -10.75
N ALA A 285 8.86 15.90 -11.64
CA ALA A 285 9.93 15.22 -12.36
C ALA A 285 11.01 14.68 -11.40
N PHE A 286 11.44 15.49 -10.42
CA PHE A 286 12.41 15.11 -9.41
C PHE A 286 11.91 13.91 -8.57
N THR A 287 10.69 14.01 -8.03
CA THR A 287 10.11 12.91 -7.23
C THR A 287 9.90 11.65 -8.04
N ASN A 288 9.45 11.77 -9.30
CA ASN A 288 9.30 10.63 -10.20
C ASN A 288 10.64 9.95 -10.46
N LEU A 289 11.68 10.70 -10.82
CA LEU A 289 12.99 10.12 -11.11
C LEU A 289 13.58 9.42 -9.88
N MET A 290 13.46 10.03 -8.71
CA MET A 290 13.91 9.44 -7.45
C MET A 290 13.18 8.12 -7.16
N MET A 291 11.84 8.10 -7.24
CA MET A 291 11.06 6.89 -6.98
C MET A 291 11.31 5.79 -8.02
N GLU A 292 11.41 6.13 -9.31
CA GLU A 292 11.73 5.14 -10.35
C GLU A 292 13.13 4.56 -10.15
N THR A 293 14.11 5.37 -9.75
CA THR A 293 15.47 4.88 -9.47
C THR A 293 15.47 3.87 -8.32
N LEU A 294 14.64 4.08 -7.30
CA LEU A 294 14.50 3.19 -6.16
C LEU A 294 13.71 1.91 -6.50
N SER A 295 12.61 2.04 -7.26
CA SER A 295 11.73 0.91 -7.56
C SER A 295 12.30 -0.01 -8.65
N ARG A 296 13.08 0.52 -9.62
CA ARG A 296 13.61 -0.23 -10.76
C ARG A 296 14.93 -0.96 -10.44
N LYS A 297 14.90 -1.79 -9.40
CA LYS A 297 16.05 -2.62 -9.01
C LYS A 297 16.54 -3.52 -10.14
N TYR A 298 15.60 -4.04 -10.95
CA TYR A 298 15.89 -4.90 -12.09
C TYR A 298 15.77 -4.10 -13.40
N PRO A 299 16.86 -3.97 -14.19
CA PRO A 299 16.90 -3.07 -15.35
C PRO A 299 15.79 -3.30 -16.39
N GLY A 300 15.31 -4.54 -16.56
CA GLY A 300 14.24 -4.91 -17.49
C GLY A 300 12.84 -4.96 -16.86
N LEU A 301 12.70 -4.55 -15.59
CA LEU A 301 11.47 -4.71 -14.80
C LEU A 301 11.01 -6.17 -14.71
N GLU A 302 11.96 -7.11 -14.70
CA GLU A 302 11.71 -8.55 -14.73
C GLU A 302 10.89 -9.02 -13.52
N ASN A 303 11.02 -8.34 -12.38
CA ASN A 303 10.26 -8.58 -11.16
C ASN A 303 8.84 -8.00 -11.17
N GLU A 304 8.52 -7.10 -12.11
CA GLU A 304 7.24 -6.40 -12.18
C GLU A 304 6.38 -6.88 -13.36
N ARG A 305 6.99 -7.12 -14.53
CA ARG A 305 6.29 -7.45 -15.79
C ARG A 305 5.53 -8.78 -15.68
N GLY A 306 4.30 -8.78 -16.17
CA GLY A 306 3.42 -9.96 -16.16
C GLY A 306 2.72 -10.22 -14.82
N ARG A 307 3.09 -9.51 -13.75
CA ARG A 307 2.47 -9.64 -12.43
C ARG A 307 2.11 -8.32 -11.76
N THR A 308 2.21 -7.20 -12.48
CA THR A 308 1.85 -5.86 -12.00
C THR A 308 0.69 -5.28 -12.79
N ILE A 309 -0.34 -4.84 -12.09
CA ILE A 309 -1.39 -3.97 -12.61
C ILE A 309 -0.88 -2.53 -12.53
N TYR A 310 -0.53 -1.96 -13.68
CA TYR A 310 -0.10 -0.56 -13.77
C TYR A 310 -1.33 0.34 -13.90
N VAL A 311 -1.53 1.21 -12.91
CA VAL A 311 -2.71 2.07 -12.81
C VAL A 311 -2.32 3.51 -13.10
N SER A 312 -3.05 4.15 -14.01
CA SER A 312 -2.81 5.54 -14.37
C SER A 312 -3.17 6.47 -13.20
N GLN A 313 -2.20 7.25 -12.74
CA GLN A 313 -2.41 8.25 -11.69
C GLN A 313 -3.04 9.57 -12.21
N GLY A 314 -3.28 9.67 -13.52
CA GLY A 314 -3.73 10.90 -14.17
C GLY A 314 -2.81 12.09 -13.89
N ASN A 315 -3.37 13.30 -13.90
CA ASN A 315 -2.67 14.54 -13.58
C ASN A 315 -2.73 14.89 -12.07
N ILE A 316 -2.79 13.87 -11.21
CA ILE A 316 -3.02 14.04 -9.78
C ILE A 316 -1.67 13.97 -9.04
N SER A 317 -1.43 14.95 -8.17
CA SER A 317 -0.24 14.98 -7.30
C SER A 317 -0.41 14.02 -6.14
N SER A 318 0.68 13.34 -5.75
CA SER A 318 0.72 12.45 -4.56
C SER A 318 0.59 13.19 -3.22
N ARG A 319 0.68 14.53 -3.21
CA ARG A 319 0.68 15.34 -1.98
C ARG A 319 -0.60 15.14 -1.16
N VAL A 320 -0.43 15.09 0.15
CA VAL A 320 -1.49 15.00 1.16
C VAL A 320 -2.29 16.32 1.20
N LYS A 321 -3.31 16.44 0.34
CA LYS A 321 -4.20 17.60 0.21
C LYS A 321 -5.65 17.17 -0.02
N LYS A 322 -6.58 18.13 0.03
CA LYS A 322 -7.97 17.88 -0.37
C LYS A 322 -8.01 17.49 -1.85
N THR A 323 -8.53 16.30 -2.13
CA THR A 323 -8.75 15.80 -3.49
C THR A 323 -10.19 16.13 -3.91
N LYS A 324 -10.38 16.63 -5.13
CA LYS A 324 -11.71 16.94 -5.67
C LYS A 324 -12.47 15.64 -5.94
N GLN A 325 -13.79 15.65 -5.84
CA GLN A 325 -14.59 14.45 -6.08
C GLN A 325 -14.33 13.83 -7.47
N GLN A 326 -14.21 14.67 -8.50
CA GLN A 326 -13.87 14.24 -9.85
C GLN A 326 -12.51 13.53 -9.93
N ASP A 327 -11.49 14.01 -9.20
CA ASP A 327 -10.17 13.37 -9.17
C ASP A 327 -10.24 12.01 -8.47
N LYS A 328 -11.12 11.84 -7.48
CA LYS A 328 -11.33 10.55 -6.79
C LYS A 328 -11.99 9.54 -7.72
N LEU A 329 -13.07 9.95 -8.39
CA LEU A 329 -13.77 9.13 -9.38
C LEU A 329 -12.83 8.71 -10.52
N LEU A 330 -12.03 9.63 -11.04
CA LEU A 330 -11.02 9.33 -12.06
C LEU A 330 -10.03 8.26 -11.61
N LEU A 331 -9.52 8.34 -10.36
CA LEU A 331 -8.59 7.34 -9.84
C LEU A 331 -9.26 5.97 -9.70
N TYR A 332 -10.50 5.93 -9.22
CA TYR A 332 -11.28 4.71 -9.14
C TYR A 332 -11.46 4.07 -10.53
N GLU A 333 -11.95 4.84 -11.51
CA GLU A 333 -12.16 4.39 -12.88
C GLU A 333 -10.87 3.90 -13.54
N ASN A 334 -9.75 4.60 -13.30
CA ASN A 334 -8.44 4.17 -13.77
C ASN A 334 -8.03 2.83 -13.15
N GLY A 335 -8.32 2.60 -11.88
CA GLY A 335 -8.09 1.33 -11.20
C GLY A 335 -8.88 0.18 -11.84
N VAL A 336 -10.19 0.37 -12.04
CA VAL A 336 -11.06 -0.61 -12.70
C VAL A 336 -10.57 -0.92 -14.11
N THR A 337 -10.25 0.13 -14.88
CA THR A 337 -9.79 0.00 -16.27
C THR A 337 -8.47 -0.76 -16.35
N ALA A 338 -7.50 -0.42 -15.48
CA ALA A 338 -6.19 -1.06 -15.45
C ALA A 338 -6.29 -2.55 -15.07
N ALA A 339 -7.10 -2.88 -14.07
CA ALA A 339 -7.31 -4.27 -13.65
C ALA A 339 -7.97 -5.10 -14.78
N ASN A 340 -9.04 -4.59 -15.38
CA ASN A 340 -9.69 -5.26 -16.52
C ASN A 340 -8.76 -5.44 -17.70
N TYR A 341 -7.96 -4.41 -18.03
CA TYR A 341 -6.93 -4.51 -19.07
C TYR A 341 -5.91 -5.61 -18.76
N PHE A 342 -5.38 -5.65 -17.53
CA PHE A 342 -4.42 -6.67 -17.09
C PHE A 342 -4.97 -8.09 -17.29
N PHE A 343 -6.18 -8.36 -16.81
CA PHE A 343 -6.80 -9.68 -16.94
C PHE A 343 -7.21 -10.03 -18.38
N SER A 344 -7.51 -9.03 -19.23
CA SER A 344 -7.78 -9.28 -20.67
C SER A 344 -6.56 -9.74 -21.47
N LYS A 345 -5.35 -9.55 -20.92
CA LYS A 345 -4.08 -9.95 -21.54
C LYS A 345 -3.57 -11.30 -21.06
N LEU A 346 -4.17 -11.86 -20.00
CA LEU A 346 -3.83 -13.20 -19.55
C LEU A 346 -4.45 -14.24 -20.50
N PRO A 347 -3.71 -15.33 -20.80
CA PRO A 347 -4.15 -16.36 -21.73
C PRO A 347 -5.37 -17.16 -21.24
#